data_AF-A0A094D8I0-F1
#
_entry.id   AF-A0A094D8I0-F1
#
_cell.length_a   1.000
_cell.length_b   1.000
_cell.length_c   1.000
_cell.angle_alpha   90.00
_cell.angle_beta   90.00
_cell.angle_gamma   90.00
#
_symmetry.space_group_name_H-M   'P 1'
#
loop_
_entity.id
_entity.type
_entity.pdbx_description
1 polymer ?
#
loop_
_entity_poly.entity_id
_entity_poly.type
_entity_poly.pdbx_seq_one_letter_code
_entity_poly.pdbx_strand_id
1 'polypeptide(L)' 'NPDAAATVKAHIKRLHAYNEIRDVGQGLIGMIAEQRGVRIGECYDSGEFGVGAKD' A
#
# COMPACT_ATOMS: atom_id res chain seq x y z
N ASN A 1 1.38 33.06 -4.80
CA ASN A 1 1.60 32.12 -5.92
C ASN A 1 0.42 31.15 -5.96
N PRO A 2 -0.64 31.43 -6.75
CA PRO A 2 -1.86 30.61 -6.80
C PRO A 2 -1.60 29.13 -7.17
N ASP A 3 -0.44 28.83 -7.76
CA ASP A 3 0.06 27.48 -8.09
C ASP A 3 0.39 26.60 -6.87
N ALA A 4 0.75 27.19 -5.73
CA ALA A 4 1.18 26.41 -4.56
C ALA A 4 0.02 25.58 -3.98
N ALA A 5 -1.19 26.17 -3.92
CA ALA A 5 -2.38 25.47 -3.42
C ALA A 5 -2.84 24.36 -4.38
N ALA A 6 -2.75 24.59 -5.68
CA ALA A 6 -3.07 23.58 -6.70
C ALA A 6 -2.08 22.39 -6.65
N THR A 7 -0.79 22.68 -6.48
CA THR A 7 0.26 21.66 -6.35
C THR A 7 0.07 20.81 -5.10
N VAL A 8 -0.19 21.44 -3.94
CA VAL A 8 -0.45 20.71 -2.68
C VAL A 8 -1.70 19.84 -2.81
N LYS A 9 -2.79 20.36 -3.39
CA LYS A 9 -4.02 19.59 -3.59
C LYS A 9 -3.82 18.38 -4.50
N ALA A 10 -3.04 18.53 -5.58
CA ALA A 10 -2.69 17.43 -6.46
C ALA A 10 -1.85 16.36 -5.74
N HIS A 11 -0.92 16.80 -4.87
CA HIS A 11 -0.08 15.89 -4.07
C HIS A 11 -0.92 15.10 -3.05
N ILE A 12 -1.81 15.77 -2.32
CA ILE A 12 -2.74 15.14 -1.37
C ILE A 12 -3.62 14.09 -2.05
N LYS A 13 -4.13 14.39 -3.25
CA LYS A 13 -4.97 13.45 -4.01
C LYS A 13 -4.21 12.19 -4.42
N ARG A 14 -2.97 12.34 -4.89
CA ARG A 14 -2.13 11.19 -5.27
C ARG A 14 -1.77 10.34 -4.05
N LEU A 15 -1.45 10.96 -2.93
CA LEU A 15 -1.15 10.24 -1.69
C LEU A 15 -2.35 9.46 -1.16
N HIS A 16 -3.56 10.04 -1.20
CA HIS A 16 -4.79 9.32 -0.82
C HIS A 16 -5.05 8.12 -1.73
N ALA A 17 -4.93 8.31 -3.05
CA ALA A 17 -5.13 7.21 -4.00
C ALA A 17 -4.10 6.09 -3.82
N TYR A 18 -2.84 6.44 -3.53
CA TYR A 18 -1.80 5.46 -3.21
C TYR A 18 -2.10 4.70 -1.90
N ASN A 19 -2.45 5.41 -0.84
CA ASN A 19 -2.75 4.78 0.45
C ASN A 19 -3.97 3.85 0.33
N GLU A 20 -5.00 4.25 -0.39
CA GLU A 20 -6.22 3.44 -0.56
C GLU A 20 -5.92 2.11 -1.26
N ILE A 21 -5.18 2.12 -2.37
CA ILE A 21 -4.84 0.88 -3.08
C ILE A 21 -3.87 0.01 -2.28
N ARG A 22 -2.93 0.63 -1.57
CA ARG A 22 -2.01 -0.09 -0.69
C ARG A 22 -2.76 -0.82 0.42
N ASP A 23 -3.66 -0.13 1.11
CA ASP A 23 -4.37 -0.71 2.26
C ASP A 23 -5.26 -1.88 1.82
N VAL A 24 -5.89 -1.80 0.63
CA VAL A 24 -6.60 -2.93 0.01
C VAL A 24 -5.66 -4.08 -0.29
N GLY A 25 -4.50 -3.80 -0.91
CA GLY A 25 -3.49 -4.82 -1.24
C GLY A 25 -2.94 -5.54 0.00
N GLN A 26 -2.58 -4.78 1.04
CA GLN A 26 -2.10 -5.32 2.31
C GLN A 26 -3.18 -6.16 3.02
N GLY A 27 -4.46 -5.74 2.94
CA GLY A 27 -5.58 -6.53 3.46
C GLY A 27 -5.73 -7.87 2.74
N LEU A 28 -5.63 -7.89 1.41
CA LEU A 28 -5.65 -9.12 0.61
C LEU A 28 -4.48 -10.06 0.94
N ILE A 29 -3.27 -9.50 1.09
CA ILE A 29 -2.08 -10.26 1.49
C ILE A 29 -2.25 -10.85 2.89
N GLY A 30 -2.85 -10.10 3.82
CA GLY A 30 -3.19 -10.60 5.15
C GLY A 30 -4.12 -11.82 5.11
N MET A 31 -5.18 -11.77 4.28
CA MET A 31 -6.09 -12.91 4.09
C MET A 31 -5.38 -14.12 3.49
N ILE A 32 -4.47 -13.92 2.53
CA ILE A 32 -3.67 -15.00 1.93
C ILE A 32 -2.72 -15.61 2.97
N ALA A 33 -2.06 -14.78 3.78
CA ALA A 33 -1.16 -15.23 4.85
C ALA A 33 -1.91 -16.07 5.89
N GLU A 34 -3.10 -15.62 6.29
CA GLU A 34 -4.00 -16.36 7.19
C GLU A 34 -4.39 -17.72 6.60
N GLN A 35 -4.80 -17.75 5.33
CA GLN A 35 -5.15 -19.00 4.64
C GLN A 35 -3.97 -19.98 4.55
N ARG A 36 -2.75 -19.47 4.37
CA ARG A 36 -1.51 -20.26 4.29
C ARG A 36 -0.97 -20.67 5.67
N GLY A 37 -1.50 -20.12 6.76
CA GLY A 37 -1.00 -20.36 8.12
C GLY A 37 0.40 -19.78 8.38
N VAL A 38 0.80 -18.77 7.60
CA VAL A 38 2.11 -18.09 7.71
C VAL A 38 1.94 -16.67 8.24
N ARG A 39 3.01 -16.05 8.73
CA ARG A 39 2.94 -14.63 9.11
C ARG A 39 2.90 -13.76 7.87
N ILE A 40 2.15 -12.66 7.93
CA ILE A 40 2.09 -11.67 6.83
C ILE A 40 3.49 -11.15 6.45
N GLY A 41 4.41 -11.04 7.41
CA GLY A 41 5.81 -10.69 7.16
C GLY A 41 6.52 -11.65 6.21
N GLU A 42 6.23 -12.95 6.28
CA GLU A 42 6.79 -13.96 5.38
C GLU A 42 6.26 -13.81 3.95
N CYS A 43 5.02 -13.34 3.77
CA CYS A 43 4.47 -13.00 2.46
C CYS A 43 5.09 -11.75 1.85
N TYR A 44 5.58 -10.81 2.66
CA TYR A 44 6.35 -9.66 2.18
C TYR A 44 7.81 -10.05 1.86
N ASP A 45 8.42 -10.87 2.72
CA ASP A 45 9.81 -11.34 2.55
C ASP A 45 9.97 -12.27 1.34
N SER A 46 8.90 -12.98 0.95
CA SER A 46 8.90 -13.82 -0.25
C SER A 46 8.97 -13.01 -1.56
N GLY A 47 8.61 -11.72 -1.52
CA GLY A 47 8.52 -10.87 -2.70
C GLY A 47 7.47 -11.31 -3.73
N GLU A 48 6.64 -12.31 -3.40
CA GLU A 48 5.67 -12.95 -4.31
C GLU A 48 4.66 -11.95 -4.88
N PHE A 49 4.34 -10.92 -4.10
CA PHE A 49 3.35 -9.90 -4.45
C PHE A 49 3.97 -8.58 -4.93
N GLY A 50 5.29 -8.51 -5.05
CA GLY A 50 6.00 -7.31 -5.51
C GLY A 50 5.88 -6.09 -4.59
N VAL A 51 5.40 -6.28 -3.35
CA VAL A 51 5.26 -5.24 -2.33
C VAL A 51 6.12 -5.58 -1.11
N GLY A 52 6.79 -4.58 -0.55
CA GLY A 52 7.61 -4.73 0.66
C GLY A 52 6.86 -4.28 1.91
N ALA A 53 7.29 -4.73 3.09
CA ALA A 53 6.68 -4.36 4.38
C ALA A 53 6.74 -2.85 4.70
N LYS A 54 7.42 -2.04 3.88
CA LYS A 54 7.59 -0.59 4.04
C LYS A 54 6.98 0.24 2.90
N ASP A 55 6.40 -0.41 1.90
CA ASP A 55 5.65 0.25 0.81
C ASP A 55 4.20 0.45 1.26
#